data_AF-A0A9P6J5E8-F1
#
_entry.id   AF-A0A9P6J5E8-F1
#
_cell.length_a   1.000
_cell.length_b   1.000
_cell.length_c   1.000
_cell.angle_alpha   90.00
_cell.angle_beta   90.00
_cell.angle_gamma   90.00
#
_symmetry.space_group_name_H-M   'P 1'
#
loop_
_entity.id
_entity.type
_entity.pdbx_description
1 polymer ?
#
loop_
_entity_poly.entity_id
_entity_poly.type
_entity_poly.pdbx_seq_one_letter_code
_entity_poly.pdbx_strand_id
1 'polypeptide(L)'
;MATNKDMQEVIDTLTSSFAAGTAASEKALAESLSEAITKHNAAAAAAAAAAAAAVSAVAAVESTTSAKLASSETTHLSEQEQSDHEQLRRIAEQHRLEVEQEEQQLQEQQEQGQAKQESGSEPPAAKPVPGSEEWHKMRRDNHKEVERRRRETINEGINDIAKMIPNSDKNKGSILRQAVKYIQTIVADNERMTADSELLTTTKFELEKCLLEKSVTEATYQSLNAQHDQLKRDYEEIRKKMDELGEDHQAKKQRTD
;
A
#
# COMPACT_ATOMS: atom_id res chain seq x y z
N MET A 1 83.79 -21.22 59.72
CA MET A 1 82.59 -20.42 60.05
C MET A 1 81.90 -20.00 58.76
N ALA A 2 81.15 -20.90 58.13
CA ALA A 2 80.45 -20.65 56.85
C ALA A 2 79.28 -21.63 56.71
N THR A 3 78.25 -21.48 57.54
CA THR A 3 77.10 -22.42 57.53
C THR A 3 75.74 -21.76 57.76
N ASN A 4 75.67 -20.62 58.46
CA ASN A 4 74.39 -19.98 58.77
C ASN A 4 73.97 -18.95 57.70
N LYS A 5 74.94 -18.26 57.09
CA LYS A 5 74.68 -17.26 56.04
C LYS A 5 74.23 -17.91 54.73
N ASP A 6 74.85 -19.03 54.36
CA ASP A 6 74.57 -19.73 53.11
C ASP A 6 73.19 -20.41 53.12
N MET A 7 72.72 -20.90 54.27
CA MET A 7 71.35 -21.42 54.40
C MET A 7 70.30 -20.32 54.27
N GLN A 8 70.58 -19.12 54.80
CA GLN A 8 69.63 -18.01 54.74
C GLN A 8 69.50 -17.49 53.30
N GLU A 9 70.58 -17.43 52.53
CA GLU A 9 70.55 -17.08 51.11
C GLU A 9 69.74 -18.09 50.27
N VAL A 10 69.84 -19.40 50.58
CA VAL A 10 69.04 -20.42 49.89
C VAL A 10 67.54 -20.28 50.20
N ILE A 11 67.18 -19.99 51.45
CA ILE A 11 65.79 -19.77 51.86
C ILE A 11 65.22 -18.51 51.20
N ASP A 12 65.98 -17.42 51.16
CA ASP A 12 65.54 -16.17 50.55
C ASP A 12 65.39 -16.33 49.03
N THR A 13 66.28 -17.09 48.39
CA THR A 13 66.21 -17.39 46.94
C THR A 13 65.01 -18.27 46.61
N LEU A 14 64.74 -19.30 47.41
CA LEU A 14 63.57 -20.17 47.22
C LEU A 14 62.26 -19.43 47.47
N THR A 15 62.21 -18.57 48.50
CA THR A 15 61.03 -17.77 48.83
C THR A 15 60.76 -16.72 47.75
N SER A 16 61.80 -16.06 47.23
CA SER A 16 61.70 -15.10 46.12
C SER A 16 61.27 -15.78 44.81
N SER A 17 61.84 -16.95 44.51
CA SER A 17 61.46 -17.76 43.34
C SER A 17 59.99 -18.21 43.40
N PHE A 18 59.50 -18.59 44.59
CA PHE A 18 58.13 -19.05 44.76
C PHE A 18 57.14 -17.89 44.65
N ALA A 19 57.45 -16.73 45.25
CA ALA A 19 56.64 -15.52 45.15
C ALA A 19 56.61 -14.94 43.71
N ALA A 20 57.70 -15.05 42.96
CA ALA A 20 57.75 -14.63 41.56
C ALA A 20 56.93 -15.58 40.65
N GLY A 21 56.94 -16.89 40.92
CA GLY A 21 56.17 -17.87 40.16
C GLY A 21 54.65 -17.73 40.32
N THR A 22 54.17 -17.43 41.53
CA THR A 22 52.73 -17.21 41.79
C THR A 22 52.25 -15.88 41.21
N ALA A 23 53.02 -14.80 41.35
CA ALA A 23 52.68 -13.49 40.79
C ALA A 23 52.63 -13.48 39.26
N ALA A 24 53.53 -14.21 38.58
CA ALA A 24 53.50 -14.35 37.14
C ALA A 24 52.27 -15.14 36.64
N SER A 25 51.88 -16.19 37.37
CA SER A 25 50.69 -16.99 37.07
C SER A 25 49.38 -16.21 37.27
N GLU A 26 49.25 -15.45 38.36
CA GLU A 26 48.07 -14.61 38.60
C GLU A 26 47.95 -13.48 37.59
N LYS A 27 49.07 -12.87 37.17
CA LYS A 27 49.07 -11.82 36.17
C LYS A 27 48.64 -12.32 34.79
N ALA A 28 49.12 -13.51 34.38
CA ALA A 28 48.72 -14.14 33.12
C ALA A 28 47.23 -14.54 33.12
N LEU A 29 46.71 -15.02 34.25
CA LEU A 29 45.28 -15.31 34.41
C LEU A 29 44.44 -14.03 34.36
N ALA A 30 44.89 -12.96 35.02
CA ALA A 30 44.20 -11.66 35.01
C ALA A 30 44.18 -11.02 33.61
N GLU A 31 45.28 -11.10 32.87
CA GLU A 31 45.35 -10.62 31.47
C GLU A 31 44.40 -11.43 30.57
N SER A 32 44.42 -12.76 30.66
CA SER A 32 43.51 -13.65 29.92
C SER A 32 42.03 -13.40 30.24
N LEU A 33 41.70 -13.18 31.51
CA LEU A 33 40.33 -12.86 31.93
C LEU A 33 39.88 -11.48 31.40
N SER A 34 40.78 -10.49 31.41
CA SER A 34 40.50 -9.16 30.86
C SER A 34 40.30 -9.19 29.34
N GLU A 35 41.06 -10.03 28.63
CA GLU A 35 40.95 -10.20 27.18
C GLU A 35 39.66 -10.94 26.81
N ALA A 36 39.25 -11.94 27.60
CA ALA A 36 37.96 -12.60 27.43
C ALA A 36 36.76 -11.65 27.68
N ILE A 37 36.83 -10.81 28.72
CA ILE A 37 35.77 -9.83 29.03
C ILE A 37 35.66 -8.77 27.93
N THR A 38 36.78 -8.25 27.43
CA THR A 38 36.78 -7.27 26.34
C THR A 38 36.26 -7.86 25.03
N LYS A 39 36.61 -9.12 24.71
CA LYS A 39 36.09 -9.82 23.53
C LYS A 39 34.59 -10.13 23.63
N HIS A 40 34.10 -10.51 24.81
CA HIS A 40 32.67 -10.71 25.06
C HIS A 40 31.89 -9.39 24.95
N ASN A 41 32.41 -8.29 25.51
CA ASN A 41 31.77 -6.97 25.40
C ASN A 41 31.79 -6.43 23.97
N ALA A 42 32.84 -6.68 23.19
CA ALA A 42 32.91 -6.30 21.79
C ALA A 42 31.90 -7.10 20.92
N ALA A 43 31.75 -8.41 21.18
CA ALA A 43 30.75 -9.23 20.51
C ALA A 43 29.31 -8.82 20.88
N ALA A 44 29.06 -8.50 22.16
CA ALA A 44 27.78 -7.97 22.62
C ALA A 44 27.47 -6.60 22.00
N ALA A 45 28.47 -5.72 21.87
CA ALA A 45 28.33 -4.42 21.20
C ALA A 45 28.08 -4.58 19.68
N ALA A 46 28.73 -5.54 19.02
CA ALA A 46 28.49 -5.85 17.61
C ALA A 46 27.10 -6.46 17.38
N ALA A 47 26.62 -7.33 18.27
CA ALA A 47 25.27 -7.88 18.23
C ALA A 47 24.21 -6.82 18.52
N ALA A 48 24.47 -5.92 19.48
CA ALA A 48 23.61 -4.78 19.77
C ALA A 48 23.60 -3.77 18.60
N ALA A 49 24.72 -3.56 17.92
CA ALA A 49 24.79 -2.71 16.73
C ALA A 49 24.09 -3.35 15.52
N ALA A 50 24.18 -4.67 15.34
CA ALA A 50 23.45 -5.40 14.30
C ALA A 50 21.93 -5.43 14.59
N ALA A 51 21.53 -5.60 15.84
CA ALA A 51 20.14 -5.50 16.27
C ALA A 51 19.61 -4.06 16.16
N ALA A 52 20.40 -3.05 16.52
CA ALA A 52 20.05 -1.64 16.34
C ALA A 52 20.01 -1.26 14.85
N ALA A 53 20.87 -1.82 14.00
CA ALA A 53 20.80 -1.64 12.55
C ALA A 53 19.59 -2.35 11.94
N ALA A 54 19.19 -3.52 12.44
CA ALA A 54 17.98 -4.22 12.02
C ALA A 54 16.71 -3.51 12.51
N VAL A 55 16.67 -3.03 13.76
CA VAL A 55 15.58 -2.23 14.31
C VAL A 55 15.53 -0.85 13.66
N SER A 56 16.66 -0.24 13.33
CA SER A 56 16.72 1.01 12.56
C SER A 56 16.39 0.79 11.09
N ALA A 57 16.62 -0.39 10.52
CA ALA A 57 16.17 -0.74 9.17
C ALA A 57 14.67 -1.03 9.15
N VAL A 58 14.12 -1.67 10.19
CA VAL A 58 12.67 -1.88 10.37
C VAL A 58 11.97 -0.55 10.68
N ALA A 59 12.55 0.32 11.51
CA ALA A 59 12.04 1.66 11.79
C ALA A 59 12.23 2.63 10.61
N ALA A 60 13.28 2.47 9.81
CA ALA A 60 13.42 3.19 8.54
C ALA A 60 12.45 2.66 7.50
N VAL A 61 12.13 1.35 7.49
CA VAL A 61 11.06 0.78 6.66
C VAL A 61 9.69 1.22 7.17
N GLU A 62 9.39 1.29 8.47
CA GLU A 62 8.15 1.87 9.01
C GLU A 62 8.07 3.38 8.74
N SER A 63 9.16 4.14 8.89
CA SER A 63 9.13 5.58 8.62
C SER A 63 9.10 5.91 7.13
N THR A 64 9.71 5.09 6.26
CA THR A 64 9.60 5.27 4.80
C THR A 64 8.36 4.62 4.21
N THR A 65 7.79 3.56 4.78
CA THR A 65 6.50 3.01 4.31
C THR A 65 5.33 3.80 4.85
N SER A 66 5.32 4.22 6.12
CA SER A 66 4.26 5.12 6.62
C SER A 66 4.35 6.53 6.05
N ALA A 67 5.55 7.11 5.84
CA ALA A 67 5.63 8.42 5.18
C ALA A 67 5.38 8.35 3.67
N LYS A 68 5.79 7.28 2.97
CA LYS A 68 5.58 7.14 1.52
C LYS A 68 4.21 6.59 1.15
N LEU A 69 3.56 5.75 1.98
CA LEU A 69 2.14 5.39 1.79
C LEU A 69 1.20 6.49 2.26
N ALA A 70 1.43 7.16 3.41
CA ALA A 70 0.54 8.25 3.83
C ALA A 70 0.65 9.47 2.91
N SER A 71 1.85 9.80 2.40
CA SER A 71 1.98 10.81 1.35
C SER A 71 1.46 10.29 0.01
N SER A 72 1.66 9.03 -0.36
CA SER A 72 1.13 8.52 -1.64
C SER A 72 -0.39 8.40 -1.63
N GLU A 73 -1.07 8.04 -0.55
CA GLU A 73 -2.55 7.91 -0.55
C GLU A 73 -3.24 9.27 -0.42
N THR A 74 -2.70 10.20 0.36
CA THR A 74 -3.25 11.57 0.41
C THR A 74 -2.90 12.40 -0.84
N THR A 75 -1.73 12.18 -1.45
CA THR A 75 -1.38 12.83 -2.72
C THR A 75 -2.06 12.14 -3.90
N HIS A 76 -2.27 10.81 -3.90
CA HIS A 76 -2.95 10.11 -5.00
C HIS A 76 -4.48 10.27 -4.95
N LEU A 77 -5.12 10.42 -3.77
CA LEU A 77 -6.52 10.86 -3.74
C LEU A 77 -6.64 12.33 -4.20
N SER A 78 -5.75 13.22 -3.75
CA SER A 78 -5.72 14.63 -4.19
C SER A 78 -5.43 14.77 -5.70
N GLU A 79 -4.47 14.01 -6.24
CA GLU A 79 -4.09 14.02 -7.66
C GLU A 79 -5.15 13.34 -8.52
N GLN A 80 -5.82 12.29 -8.01
CA GLN A 80 -6.90 11.64 -8.71
C GLN A 80 -8.18 12.49 -8.68
N GLU A 81 -8.52 13.14 -7.56
CA GLU A 81 -9.61 14.12 -7.50
C GLU A 81 -9.32 15.35 -8.37
N GLN A 82 -8.07 15.83 -8.41
CA GLN A 82 -7.67 16.91 -9.32
C GLN A 82 -7.71 16.47 -10.79
N SER A 83 -7.28 15.24 -11.10
CA SER A 83 -7.37 14.64 -12.43
C SER A 83 -8.81 14.46 -12.89
N ASP A 84 -9.69 13.95 -12.02
CA ASP A 84 -11.11 13.76 -12.30
C ASP A 84 -11.82 15.11 -12.44
N HIS A 85 -11.46 16.11 -11.62
CA HIS A 85 -11.98 17.47 -11.76
C HIS A 85 -11.50 18.15 -13.04
N GLU A 86 -10.26 17.91 -13.46
CA GLU A 86 -9.72 18.43 -14.73
C GLU A 86 -10.33 17.72 -15.95
N GLN A 87 -10.59 16.41 -15.87
CA GLN A 87 -11.33 15.67 -16.90
C GLN A 87 -12.77 16.17 -17.03
N LEU A 88 -13.48 16.37 -15.92
CA LEU A 88 -14.84 16.94 -15.93
C LEU A 88 -14.87 18.35 -16.53
N ARG A 89 -13.83 19.16 -16.27
CA ARG A 89 -13.70 20.50 -16.84
C ARG A 89 -13.48 20.48 -18.35
N ARG A 90 -12.65 19.55 -18.84
CA ARG A 90 -12.43 19.34 -20.29
C ARG A 90 -13.71 18.85 -20.99
N ILE A 91 -14.43 17.91 -20.38
CA ILE A 91 -15.71 17.43 -20.90
C ILE A 91 -16.73 18.58 -20.96
N ALA A 92 -16.81 19.40 -19.92
CA ALA A 92 -17.69 20.56 -19.89
C ALA A 92 -17.34 21.61 -20.95
N GLU A 93 -16.05 21.90 -21.18
CA GLU A 93 -15.62 22.78 -22.27
C GLU A 93 -15.92 22.21 -23.65
N GLN A 94 -15.73 20.91 -23.84
CA GLN A 94 -16.00 20.23 -25.10
C GLN A 94 -17.50 20.27 -25.43
N HIS A 95 -18.35 19.99 -24.44
CA HIS A 95 -19.80 20.12 -24.58
C HIS A 95 -20.25 21.57 -24.84
N ARG A 96 -19.56 22.57 -24.24
CA ARG A 96 -19.84 23.99 -24.50
C ARG A 96 -19.55 24.37 -25.95
N LEU A 97 -18.41 23.90 -26.48
CA LEU A 97 -18.03 24.14 -27.88
C LEU A 97 -18.95 23.41 -28.87
N GLU A 98 -19.40 22.20 -28.54
CA GLU A 98 -20.37 21.45 -29.35
C GLU A 98 -21.74 22.16 -29.40
N VAL A 99 -22.21 22.69 -28.26
CA VAL A 99 -23.45 23.50 -28.22
C VAL A 99 -23.30 24.80 -29.02
N GLU A 100 -22.15 25.50 -28.93
CA GLU A 100 -21.87 26.68 -29.76
C GLU A 100 -21.80 26.33 -31.26
N GLN A 101 -21.25 25.18 -31.63
CA GLN A 101 -21.24 24.72 -33.02
C GLN A 101 -22.63 24.35 -33.53
N GLU A 102 -23.47 23.70 -32.71
CA GLU A 102 -24.86 23.41 -33.08
C GLU A 102 -25.68 24.70 -33.24
N GLU A 103 -25.49 25.69 -32.36
CA GLU A 103 -26.15 27.00 -32.50
C GLU A 103 -25.72 27.72 -33.78
N GLN A 104 -24.42 27.70 -34.12
CA GLN A 104 -23.92 28.27 -35.37
C GLN A 104 -24.48 27.53 -36.60
N GLN A 105 -24.56 26.19 -36.57
CA GLN A 105 -25.15 25.42 -37.66
C GLN A 105 -26.66 25.66 -37.80
N LEU A 106 -27.40 25.84 -36.70
CA LEU A 106 -28.82 26.21 -36.73
C LEU A 106 -29.03 27.61 -37.29
N GLN A 107 -28.12 28.54 -36.99
CA GLN A 107 -28.16 29.90 -37.52
C GLN A 107 -27.79 29.95 -39.01
N GLU A 108 -26.78 29.19 -39.45
CA GLU A 108 -26.43 29.03 -40.87
C GLU A 108 -27.53 28.31 -41.67
N GLN A 109 -28.23 27.33 -41.08
CA GLN A 109 -29.41 26.71 -41.70
C GLN A 109 -30.58 27.69 -41.81
N GLN A 110 -30.77 28.61 -40.86
CA GLN A 110 -31.75 29.68 -40.97
C GLN A 110 -31.40 30.69 -42.08
N GLU A 111 -30.12 31.06 -42.22
CA GLU A 111 -29.68 31.98 -43.28
C GLU A 111 -29.68 31.33 -44.67
N GLN A 112 -29.30 30.05 -44.81
CA GLN A 112 -29.42 29.30 -46.08
C GLN A 112 -30.88 29.02 -46.46
N GLY A 113 -31.80 28.94 -45.50
CA GLY A 113 -33.24 28.84 -45.73
C GLY A 113 -33.87 30.12 -46.32
N GLN A 114 -33.15 31.24 -46.27
CA GLN A 114 -33.60 32.53 -46.83
C GLN A 114 -32.92 32.89 -48.16
N ALA A 115 -31.73 32.35 -48.46
CA ALA A 115 -30.99 32.65 -49.69
C ALA A 115 -31.24 31.67 -50.86
N LYS A 116 -31.83 30.49 -50.62
CA LYS A 116 -32.15 29.52 -51.69
C LYS A 116 -33.58 29.70 -52.20
N GLN A 117 -33.89 30.92 -52.66
CA GLN A 117 -35.16 31.23 -53.31
C GLN A 117 -34.98 31.98 -54.64
N GLU A 118 -33.89 31.74 -55.37
CA GLU A 118 -33.81 32.06 -56.81
C GLU A 118 -33.10 30.93 -57.55
N SER A 119 -33.71 30.46 -58.64
CA SER A 119 -33.24 29.44 -59.59
C SER A 119 -33.51 27.96 -59.24
N GLY A 120 -34.66 27.45 -59.71
CA GLY A 120 -34.96 26.02 -59.82
C GLY A 120 -36.44 25.77 -60.10
N SER A 121 -36.78 25.47 -61.36
CA SER A 121 -38.12 25.35 -61.92
C SER A 121 -38.91 24.12 -61.43
N GLU A 122 -39.83 24.31 -60.48
CA GLU A 122 -41.07 23.55 -60.27
C GLU A 122 -41.95 24.38 -59.31
N PRO A 123 -43.27 24.53 -59.52
CA PRO A 123 -44.07 25.51 -58.79
C PRO A 123 -44.11 25.13 -57.30
N PRO A 124 -43.52 25.93 -56.40
CA PRO A 124 -43.68 25.71 -54.97
C PRO A 124 -45.10 26.13 -54.63
N ALA A 125 -45.84 25.27 -53.92
CA ALA A 125 -47.09 25.69 -53.28
C ALA A 125 -46.78 26.94 -52.45
N ALA A 126 -47.19 28.10 -52.97
CA ALA A 126 -46.87 29.40 -52.40
C ALA A 126 -47.36 29.41 -50.96
N LYS A 127 -46.51 29.91 -50.05
CA LYS A 127 -46.88 30.12 -48.64
C LYS A 127 -48.25 30.82 -48.64
N PRO A 128 -49.31 30.20 -48.07
CA PRO A 128 -50.67 30.71 -48.24
C PRO A 128 -50.77 32.13 -47.71
N VAL A 129 -51.52 32.99 -48.40
CA VAL A 129 -51.64 34.42 -48.09
C VAL A 129 -52.02 34.59 -46.60
N PRO A 130 -51.29 35.41 -45.81
CA PRO A 130 -51.63 35.63 -44.41
C PRO A 130 -53.08 36.08 -44.23
N GLY A 131 -53.84 35.36 -43.40
CA GLY A 131 -55.29 35.60 -43.20
C GLY A 131 -56.22 34.79 -44.12
N SER A 132 -55.69 34.02 -45.07
CA SER A 132 -56.48 33.04 -45.84
C SER A 132 -56.85 31.82 -44.99
N GLU A 133 -57.94 31.12 -45.34
CA GLU A 133 -58.37 29.89 -44.64
C GLU A 133 -57.29 28.80 -44.69
N GLU A 134 -56.54 28.73 -45.79
CA GLU A 134 -55.41 27.79 -45.94
C GLU A 134 -54.26 28.12 -45.00
N TRP A 135 -53.97 29.41 -44.78
CA TRP A 135 -52.97 29.85 -43.80
C TRP A 135 -53.38 29.48 -42.37
N HIS A 136 -54.64 29.69 -42.00
CA HIS A 136 -55.16 29.28 -40.69
C HIS A 136 -55.17 27.76 -40.51
N LYS A 137 -55.50 26.98 -41.55
CA LYS A 137 -55.41 25.51 -41.54
C LYS A 137 -53.97 25.04 -41.37
N MET A 138 -53.03 25.54 -42.17
CA MET A 138 -51.60 25.20 -42.09
C MET A 138 -51.04 25.47 -40.69
N ARG A 139 -51.38 26.61 -40.09
CA ARG A 139 -50.91 26.96 -38.74
C ARG A 139 -51.48 26.02 -37.67
N ARG A 140 -52.75 25.64 -37.77
CA ARG A 140 -53.38 24.66 -36.88
C ARG A 140 -52.72 23.28 -37.01
N ASP A 141 -52.50 22.83 -38.24
CA ASP A 141 -51.94 21.49 -38.48
C ASP A 141 -50.46 21.43 -38.11
N ASN A 142 -49.69 22.49 -38.37
CA ASN A 142 -48.31 22.60 -37.89
C ASN A 142 -48.25 22.58 -36.35
N HIS A 143 -49.12 23.31 -35.66
CA HIS A 143 -49.17 23.28 -34.20
C HIS A 143 -49.56 21.90 -33.64
N LYS A 144 -50.48 21.18 -34.29
CA LYS A 144 -50.81 19.79 -33.92
C LYS A 144 -49.61 18.87 -34.11
N GLU A 145 -48.90 19.03 -35.21
CA GLU A 145 -47.74 18.22 -35.56
C GLU A 145 -46.59 18.42 -34.57
N VAL A 146 -46.33 19.68 -34.17
CA VAL A 146 -45.36 20.01 -33.12
C VAL A 146 -45.73 19.31 -31.81
N GLU A 147 -46.99 19.39 -31.38
CA GLU A 147 -47.43 18.74 -30.16
C GLU A 147 -47.43 17.20 -30.26
N ARG A 148 -47.70 16.63 -31.43
CA ARG A 148 -47.58 15.18 -31.68
C ARG A 148 -46.13 14.72 -31.48
N ARG A 149 -45.16 15.39 -32.13
CA ARG A 149 -43.74 15.07 -31.97
C ARG A 149 -43.29 15.18 -30.52
N ARG A 150 -43.70 16.24 -29.82
CA ARG A 150 -43.40 16.40 -28.38
C ARG A 150 -43.93 15.22 -27.55
N ARG A 151 -45.16 14.77 -27.82
CA ARG A 151 -45.75 13.61 -27.12
C ARG A 151 -45.00 12.32 -27.42
N GLU A 152 -44.54 12.13 -28.64
CA GLU A 152 -43.75 10.96 -29.05
C GLU A 152 -42.41 10.92 -28.33
N THR A 153 -41.65 12.02 -28.32
CA THR A 153 -40.39 12.12 -27.57
C THR A 153 -40.58 11.82 -26.08
N ILE A 154 -41.65 12.32 -25.46
CA ILE A 154 -41.96 12.02 -24.05
C ILE A 154 -42.28 10.53 -23.87
N ASN A 155 -43.06 9.94 -24.76
CA ASN A 155 -43.42 8.52 -24.68
C ASN A 155 -42.21 7.61 -24.86
N GLU A 156 -41.34 7.94 -25.80
CA GLU A 156 -40.07 7.26 -26.03
C GLU A 156 -39.20 7.32 -24.78
N GLY A 157 -38.98 8.51 -24.22
CA GLY A 157 -38.22 8.66 -22.97
C GLY A 157 -38.78 7.85 -21.80
N ILE A 158 -40.10 7.80 -21.63
CA ILE A 158 -40.73 6.97 -20.59
C ILE A 158 -40.53 5.47 -20.85
N ASN A 159 -40.60 5.04 -22.11
CA ASN A 159 -40.39 3.64 -22.47
C ASN A 159 -38.92 3.22 -22.31
N ASP A 160 -37.96 4.11 -22.54
CA ASP A 160 -36.55 3.83 -22.32
C ASP A 160 -36.23 3.71 -20.83
N ILE A 161 -36.81 4.57 -20.00
CA ILE A 161 -36.75 4.43 -18.54
C ILE A 161 -37.31 3.07 -18.11
N ALA A 162 -38.44 2.63 -18.67
CA ALA A 162 -39.04 1.35 -18.34
C ALA A 162 -38.10 0.15 -18.62
N LYS A 163 -37.35 0.16 -19.72
CA LYS A 163 -36.41 -0.94 -20.06
C LYS A 163 -35.27 -1.10 -19.04
N MET A 164 -34.84 -0.02 -18.40
CA MET A 164 -33.75 -0.05 -17.43
C MET A 164 -34.19 -0.49 -16.03
N ILE A 165 -35.50 -0.49 -15.76
CA ILE A 165 -36.03 -0.73 -14.43
C ILE A 165 -36.55 -2.17 -14.33
N PRO A 166 -36.15 -2.94 -13.31
CA PRO A 166 -36.68 -4.28 -13.11
C PRO A 166 -38.17 -4.22 -12.80
N ASN A 167 -38.94 -5.13 -13.42
CA ASN A 167 -40.39 -5.26 -13.24
C ASN A 167 -41.18 -3.98 -13.59
N SER A 168 -40.78 -3.25 -14.63
CA SER A 168 -41.55 -2.10 -15.10
C SER A 168 -42.90 -2.53 -15.68
N ASP A 169 -43.98 -1.91 -15.23
CA ASP A 169 -45.33 -2.08 -15.78
C ASP A 169 -45.56 -1.14 -16.99
N LYS A 170 -46.66 -1.29 -17.73
CA LYS A 170 -47.01 -0.43 -18.89
C LYS A 170 -47.57 0.94 -18.51
N ASN A 171 -47.86 1.17 -17.22
CA ASN A 171 -48.41 2.43 -16.74
C ASN A 171 -47.31 3.48 -16.52
N LYS A 172 -47.38 4.59 -17.26
CA LYS A 172 -46.45 5.73 -17.15
C LYS A 172 -46.22 6.21 -15.71
N GLY A 173 -47.27 6.31 -14.91
CA GLY A 173 -47.15 6.74 -13.52
C GLY A 173 -46.47 5.70 -12.61
N SER A 174 -46.63 4.42 -12.92
CA SER A 174 -45.96 3.33 -12.19
C SER A 174 -44.48 3.25 -12.55
N ILE A 175 -44.15 3.35 -13.84
CA ILE A 175 -42.77 3.41 -14.35
C ILE A 175 -41.97 4.49 -13.62
N LEU A 176 -42.50 5.72 -13.56
CA LEU A 176 -41.81 6.84 -12.91
C LEU A 176 -41.59 6.61 -11.40
N ARG A 177 -42.59 6.07 -10.68
CA ARG A 177 -42.42 5.77 -9.25
C ARG A 177 -41.41 4.65 -9.01
N GLN A 178 -41.45 3.60 -9.84
CA GLN A 178 -40.51 2.50 -9.73
C GLN A 178 -39.08 2.93 -10.10
N ALA A 179 -38.94 3.87 -11.05
CA ALA A 179 -37.65 4.49 -11.40
C ALA A 179 -37.01 5.14 -10.18
N VAL A 180 -37.76 5.99 -9.47
CA VAL A 180 -37.26 6.67 -8.27
C VAL A 180 -36.83 5.66 -7.21
N LYS A 181 -37.66 4.65 -6.93
CA LYS A 181 -37.31 3.60 -5.96
C LYS A 181 -36.08 2.81 -6.38
N TYR A 182 -35.95 2.50 -7.67
CA TYR A 182 -34.82 1.74 -8.19
C TYR A 182 -33.52 2.55 -8.12
N ILE A 183 -33.54 3.83 -8.48
CA ILE A 183 -32.39 4.72 -8.32
C ILE A 183 -31.94 4.78 -6.85
N GLN A 184 -32.88 4.96 -5.92
CA GLN A 184 -32.56 4.97 -4.49
C GLN A 184 -31.95 3.65 -4.02
N THR A 185 -32.44 2.51 -4.54
CA THR A 185 -31.93 1.18 -4.21
C THR A 185 -30.52 0.99 -4.76
N ILE A 186 -30.27 1.35 -6.02
CA ILE A 186 -28.93 1.26 -6.62
C ILE A 186 -27.93 2.14 -5.87
N VAL A 187 -28.32 3.36 -5.48
CA VAL A 187 -27.44 4.25 -4.71
C VAL A 187 -27.07 3.61 -3.37
N ALA A 188 -28.07 3.11 -2.62
CA ALA A 188 -27.81 2.44 -1.34
C ALA A 188 -26.99 1.14 -1.50
N ASP A 189 -27.24 0.36 -2.57
CA ASP A 189 -26.47 -0.84 -2.87
C ASP A 189 -25.03 -0.51 -3.27
N ASN A 190 -24.81 0.56 -4.05
CA ASN A 190 -23.47 1.04 -4.40
C ASN A 190 -22.70 1.49 -3.16
N GLU A 191 -23.32 2.26 -2.27
CA GLU A 191 -22.70 2.66 -1.00
C GLU A 191 -22.31 1.43 -0.16
N ARG A 192 -23.20 0.43 -0.06
CA ARG A 192 -22.90 -0.84 0.63
C ARG A 192 -21.75 -1.60 -0.04
N MET A 193 -21.77 -1.72 -1.37
CA MET A 193 -20.72 -2.42 -2.11
C MET A 193 -19.36 -1.75 -1.95
N THR A 194 -19.31 -0.41 -1.95
CA THR A 194 -18.08 0.35 -1.67
C THR A 194 -17.56 0.05 -0.27
N ALA A 195 -18.42 0.13 0.75
CA ALA A 195 -18.03 -0.17 2.13
C ALA A 195 -17.54 -1.62 2.31
N ASP A 196 -18.22 -2.59 1.68
CA ASP A 196 -17.80 -4.00 1.70
C ASP A 196 -16.44 -4.20 1.00
N SER A 197 -16.20 -3.48 -0.11
CA SER A 197 -14.93 -3.50 -0.84
C SER A 197 -13.77 -2.92 -0.02
N GLU A 198 -14.01 -1.83 0.71
CA GLU A 198 -13.02 -1.22 1.61
C GLU A 198 -12.67 -2.16 2.77
N LEU A 199 -13.68 -2.80 3.37
CA LEU A 199 -13.48 -3.80 4.42
C LEU A 199 -12.68 -5.01 3.91
N LEU A 200 -12.99 -5.51 2.72
CA LEU A 200 -12.26 -6.61 2.10
C LEU A 200 -10.79 -6.23 1.84
N THR A 201 -10.54 -5.00 1.41
CA THR A 201 -9.18 -4.49 1.17
C THR A 201 -8.39 -4.42 2.48
N THR A 202 -9.00 -3.88 3.54
CA THR A 202 -8.39 -3.77 4.87
C THR A 202 -8.08 -5.15 5.45
N THR A 203 -9.05 -6.07 5.45
CA THR A 203 -8.87 -7.42 5.98
C THR A 203 -7.84 -8.23 5.20
N LYS A 204 -7.77 -8.05 3.88
CA LYS A 204 -6.71 -8.64 3.05
C LYS A 204 -5.33 -8.10 3.46
N PHE A 205 -5.19 -6.79 3.62
CA PHE A 205 -3.94 -6.17 4.06
C PHE A 205 -3.51 -6.67 5.45
N GLU A 206 -4.44 -6.74 6.40
CA GLU A 206 -4.20 -7.28 7.73
C GLU A 206 -3.75 -8.75 7.70
N LEU A 207 -4.37 -9.56 6.84
CA LEU A 207 -3.97 -10.95 6.64
C LEU A 207 -2.54 -11.06 6.09
N GLU A 208 -2.22 -10.28 5.06
CA GLU A 208 -0.87 -10.24 4.46
C GLU A 208 0.19 -9.81 5.49
N LYS A 209 -0.11 -8.79 6.30
CA LYS A 209 0.74 -8.34 7.42
C LYS A 209 0.99 -9.47 8.43
N CYS A 210 -0.06 -10.17 8.86
CA CYS A 210 0.06 -11.29 9.81
C CYS A 210 0.89 -12.45 9.24
N LEU A 211 0.72 -12.77 7.94
CA LEU A 211 1.53 -13.79 7.26
C LEU A 211 3.01 -13.40 7.20
N LEU A 212 3.31 -12.12 6.93
CA LEU A 212 4.68 -11.62 6.93
C LEU A 212 5.30 -11.66 8.33
N GLU A 213 4.57 -11.21 9.36
CA GLU A 213 5.01 -11.29 10.76
C GLU A 213 5.29 -12.75 11.18
N LYS A 214 4.43 -13.70 10.77
CA LYS A 214 4.66 -15.13 10.98
C LYS A 214 5.93 -15.63 10.29
N SER A 215 6.17 -15.23 9.04
CA SER A 215 7.38 -15.63 8.31
C SER A 215 8.65 -15.09 8.98
N VAL A 216 8.63 -13.84 9.45
CA VAL A 216 9.76 -13.21 10.15
C VAL A 216 10.02 -13.91 11.49
N THR A 217 8.98 -14.18 12.27
CA THR A 217 9.12 -14.91 13.56
C THR A 217 9.65 -16.33 13.35
N GLU A 218 9.21 -17.03 12.30
CA GLU A 218 9.72 -18.35 11.96
C GLU A 218 11.21 -18.29 11.57
N ALA A 219 11.62 -17.33 10.72
CA ALA A 219 13.01 -17.17 10.32
C ALA A 219 13.94 -16.82 11.50
N THR A 220 13.49 -15.92 12.39
CA THR A 220 14.25 -15.57 13.61
C THR A 220 14.37 -16.75 14.57
N TYR A 221 13.30 -17.53 14.74
CA TYR A 221 13.32 -18.76 15.54
C TYR A 221 14.30 -19.80 14.98
N GLN A 222 14.30 -20.01 13.66
CA GLN A 222 15.25 -20.90 12.99
C GLN A 222 16.71 -20.44 13.19
N SER A 223 16.97 -19.13 13.07
CA SER A 223 18.31 -18.56 13.30
C SER A 223 18.76 -18.76 14.75
N LEU A 224 17.88 -18.52 15.73
CA LEU A 224 18.18 -18.71 17.14
C LEU A 224 18.46 -20.18 17.48
N ASN A 225 17.68 -21.10 16.93
CA ASN A 225 17.93 -22.54 17.10
C ASN A 225 19.29 -22.94 16.51
N ALA A 226 19.64 -22.45 15.33
CA ALA A 226 20.95 -22.71 14.73
C ALA A 226 22.11 -22.18 15.60
N GLN A 227 21.96 -21.00 16.20
CA GLN A 227 22.93 -20.46 17.16
C GLN A 227 23.03 -21.32 18.42
N HIS A 228 21.89 -21.74 18.97
CA HIS A 228 21.86 -22.61 20.14
C HIS A 228 22.54 -23.97 19.87
N ASP A 229 22.32 -24.57 18.70
CA ASP A 229 22.99 -25.81 18.30
C ASP A 229 24.50 -25.62 18.05
N GLN A 230 24.92 -24.43 17.62
CA GLN A 230 26.34 -24.07 17.57
C GLN A 230 26.93 -23.96 18.99
N LEU A 231 26.28 -23.23 19.89
CA LEU A 231 26.73 -23.08 21.28
C LEU A 231 26.83 -24.44 22.00
N LYS A 232 25.87 -25.35 21.75
CA LYS A 232 25.93 -26.71 22.28
C LYS A 232 27.17 -27.46 21.80
N ARG A 233 27.48 -27.40 20.49
CA ARG A 233 28.68 -28.03 19.92
C ARG A 233 29.95 -27.44 20.51
N ASP A 234 30.04 -26.12 20.59
CA ASP A 234 31.19 -25.41 21.16
C ASP A 234 31.38 -25.77 22.65
N TYR A 235 30.27 -25.90 23.40
CA TYR A 235 30.28 -26.32 24.80
C TYR A 235 30.79 -27.75 24.98
N GLU A 236 30.33 -28.69 24.15
CA GLU A 236 30.81 -30.07 24.15
C GLU A 236 32.30 -30.15 23.80
N GLU A 237 32.76 -29.36 22.84
CA GLU A 237 34.18 -29.29 22.46
C GLU A 237 35.06 -28.77 23.61
N ILE A 238 34.65 -27.68 24.25
CA ILE A 238 35.36 -27.13 25.41
C ILE A 238 35.39 -28.15 26.56
N ARG A 239 34.25 -28.79 26.84
CA ARG A 239 34.16 -29.83 27.87
C ARG A 239 35.15 -30.96 27.60
N LYS A 240 35.23 -31.45 26.36
CA LYS A 240 36.17 -32.50 25.97
C LYS A 240 37.63 -32.08 26.14
N LYS A 241 37.98 -30.86 25.73
CA LYS A 241 39.34 -30.31 25.92
C LYS A 241 39.73 -30.22 27.40
N MET A 242 38.78 -29.88 28.27
CA MET A 242 39.01 -29.85 29.72
C MET A 242 39.28 -31.25 30.28
N ASP A 243 38.57 -32.27 29.82
CA ASP A 243 38.81 -33.66 30.20
C ASP A 243 40.20 -34.14 29.74
N GLU A 244 40.57 -33.87 28.47
CA GLU A 244 41.88 -34.21 27.89
C GLU A 244 43.05 -33.55 28.66
N LEU A 245 42.95 -32.26 29.00
CA LEU A 245 43.96 -31.54 29.80
C LEU A 245 44.06 -32.06 31.24
N GLY A 246 42.95 -32.57 31.80
CA GLY A 246 42.91 -33.20 33.11
C GLY A 246 43.63 -34.54 33.14
N GLU A 247 43.47 -35.37 32.11
CA GLU A 247 44.18 -36.63 31.94
C GLU A 247 45.69 -36.42 31.78
N ASP A 248 46.10 -35.44 30.96
CA ASP A 248 47.52 -35.08 30.78
C ASP A 248 48.18 -34.61 32.09
N HIS A 249 47.46 -33.87 32.93
CA HIS A 249 47.95 -33.47 34.24
C HIS A 249 48.14 -34.65 35.18
N GLN A 250 47.24 -35.64 35.16
CA GLN A 250 47.41 -36.87 35.96
C GLN A 250 48.56 -37.74 35.43
N ALA A 251 48.69 -37.88 34.12
CA ALA A 251 49.76 -38.66 33.48
C ALA A 251 51.16 -38.06 33.72
N LYS A 252 51.27 -36.72 33.73
CA LYS A 252 52.52 -36.05 34.10
C LYS A 252 52.87 -36.26 35.58
N LYS A 253 51.89 -36.20 36.49
CA LYS A 253 52.12 -36.45 37.92
C LYS A 253 52.66 -37.86 38.19
N GLN A 254 52.11 -38.87 37.52
CA GLN A 254 52.55 -40.27 37.64
C GLN A 254 53.92 -40.58 37.02
N ARG A 255 54.49 -39.68 36.19
CA ARG A 255 55.83 -39.84 35.59
C ARG A 255 56.95 -39.22 36.43
N THR A 256 56.59 -38.40 37.40
CA THR A 256 57.53 -37.66 38.27
C THR A 256 57.70 -38.29 39.66
N ASP A 257 56.91 -39.31 39.99
CA ASP A 257 57.12 -40.21 41.14
C ASP A 257 57.79 -41.52 40.67
#